data_AF-A0A5N6K4L4-F1
#
_entry.id   AF-A0A5N6K4L4-F1
#
_cell.length_a   1.000
_cell.length_b   1.000
_cell.length_c   1.000
_cell.angle_alpha   90.00
_cell.angle_beta   90.00
_cell.angle_gamma   90.00
#
_symmetry.space_group_name_H-M   'P 1'
#
loop_
_entity.id
_entity.type
_entity.pdbx_description
1 polymer ?
#
loop_
_entity_poly.entity_id
_entity_poly.type
_entity_poly.pdbx_seq_one_letter_code
_entity_poly.pdbx_strand_id
1 'polypeptide(L)'
;MPVTIKVDVKEKIIHTKPLTQDDFAAFGTVIQNPAPALMPSPAIKNLPPNTVQANQGTALKYLDVTNMKNFYGSAPSQRVANAVMNMFVCSPRSLLPSHDSNIGGLFPVTILERHPFTTQTFIPLGISPSEHEDVCYLVVVAPSLTPSSMDETLPVPVLSPQTSTSYSDEDKLPGRGLPDLDRIQAFLANGSQAVTYGAGTWHAPMVVVGKKPIDFVVVQFANGVGIEDCQEAELENTGKDICVVVPKLSKNATWRL
;
A
#
# COMPACT_ATOMS: atom_id res chain seq x y z
N MET A 1 -19.16 10.59 -2.47
CA MET A 1 -18.91 10.21 -1.07
C MET A 1 -18.55 8.73 -1.07
N PRO A 2 -17.59 8.30 -0.24
CA PRO A 2 -17.32 6.88 -0.04
C PRO A 2 -18.59 6.17 0.43
N VAL A 3 -18.69 4.88 0.16
CA VAL A 3 -19.77 4.03 0.66
C VAL A 3 -19.22 3.21 1.81
N THR A 4 -19.79 3.41 2.99
CA THR A 4 -19.47 2.69 4.22
C THR A 4 -20.12 1.31 4.21
N ILE A 5 -19.32 0.26 4.39
CA ILE A 5 -19.78 -1.12 4.54
C ILE A 5 -19.42 -1.61 5.93
N LYS A 6 -20.42 -2.10 6.66
CA LYS A 6 -20.20 -2.68 7.99
C LYS A 6 -19.66 -4.10 7.86
N VAL A 7 -18.56 -4.38 8.53
CA VAL A 7 -17.93 -5.71 8.53
C VAL A 7 -17.83 -6.24 9.95
N ASP A 8 -18.32 -7.46 10.15
CA ASP A 8 -18.17 -8.18 11.42
C ASP A 8 -16.70 -8.50 11.67
N VAL A 9 -16.25 -8.19 12.87
CA VAL A 9 -14.86 -8.32 13.27
C VAL A 9 -14.70 -9.38 14.36
N LYS A 10 -13.63 -10.15 14.24
CA LYS A 10 -13.14 -11.05 15.29
C LYS A 10 -11.87 -10.47 15.87
N GLU A 11 -11.73 -10.53 17.19
CA GLU A 11 -10.54 -10.07 17.90
C GLU A 11 -9.26 -10.68 17.31
N LYS A 12 -8.36 -9.81 16.85
CA LYS A 12 -7.13 -10.21 16.19
C LYS A 12 -5.99 -9.23 16.44
N ILE A 13 -4.86 -9.80 16.84
CA ILE A 13 -3.58 -9.08 16.94
C ILE A 13 -2.71 -9.46 15.75
N ILE A 14 -2.30 -8.48 14.96
CA ILE A 14 -1.49 -8.65 13.76
C ILE A 14 -0.08 -8.13 14.06
N HIS A 15 0.91 -9.01 13.99
CA HIS A 15 2.30 -8.58 14.10
C HIS A 15 2.78 -7.99 12.78
N THR A 16 3.40 -6.81 12.86
CA THR A 16 4.05 -6.21 11.69
C THR A 16 5.28 -7.01 11.27
N LYS A 17 5.48 -7.09 9.95
CA LYS A 17 6.70 -7.59 9.33
C LYS A 17 7.48 -6.44 8.67
N PRO A 18 8.79 -6.55 8.42
CA PRO A 18 9.46 -5.64 7.50
C PRO A 18 8.77 -5.65 6.14
N LEU A 19 8.61 -4.48 5.52
CA LEU A 19 8.07 -4.40 4.16
C LEU A 19 9.11 -4.92 3.17
N THR A 20 8.77 -5.99 2.44
CA THR A 20 9.58 -6.55 1.34
C THR A 20 8.73 -6.71 0.09
N GLN A 21 9.35 -6.70 -1.10
CA GLN A 21 8.60 -6.95 -2.34
C GLN A 21 7.96 -8.35 -2.35
N ASP A 22 8.66 -9.38 -1.89
CA ASP A 22 8.18 -10.76 -1.93
C ASP A 22 6.92 -10.96 -1.07
N ASP A 23 6.92 -10.42 0.15
CA ASP A 23 5.75 -10.53 1.03
C ASP A 23 4.59 -9.63 0.58
N PHE A 24 4.88 -8.53 -0.13
CA PHE A 24 3.88 -7.56 -0.59
C PHE A 24 3.34 -7.85 -2.01
N ALA A 25 3.94 -8.77 -2.76
CA ALA A 25 3.69 -8.96 -4.20
C ALA A 25 2.21 -9.24 -4.55
N ALA A 26 1.46 -9.90 -3.65
CA ALA A 26 0.03 -10.17 -3.86
C ALA A 26 -0.86 -8.91 -3.75
N PHE A 27 -0.34 -7.83 -3.17
CA PHE A 27 -1.07 -6.60 -2.89
C PHE A 27 -0.62 -5.44 -3.77
N GLY A 28 0.60 -5.50 -4.30
CA GLY A 28 1.17 -4.48 -5.18
C GLY A 28 2.70 -4.52 -5.23
N THR A 29 3.31 -3.34 -5.35
CA THR A 29 4.75 -3.19 -5.57
C THR A 29 5.37 -2.27 -4.52
N VAL A 30 6.50 -2.70 -3.96
CA VAL A 30 7.39 -1.90 -3.12
C VAL A 30 8.41 -1.22 -4.02
N ILE A 31 8.45 0.11 -3.98
CA ILE A 31 9.41 0.92 -4.73
C ILE A 31 10.53 1.34 -3.79
N GLN A 32 11.75 0.91 -4.10
CA GLN A 32 12.96 1.27 -3.35
C GLN A 32 14.18 1.18 -4.26
N ASN A 33 15.33 1.71 -3.81
CA ASN A 33 16.60 1.45 -4.49
C ASN A 33 16.97 -0.04 -4.33
N PRO A 34 17.05 -0.83 -5.42
CA PRO A 34 17.33 -2.26 -5.32
C PRO A 34 18.81 -2.56 -5.03
N ALA A 35 19.72 -1.59 -5.19
CA ALA A 35 21.12 -1.74 -4.85
C ALA A 35 21.68 -0.48 -4.14
N PRO A 36 21.31 -0.21 -2.88
CA PRO A 36 21.71 0.99 -2.15
C PRO A 36 23.22 1.18 -2.00
N ALA A 37 23.99 0.09 -2.00
CA ALA A 37 25.45 0.13 -1.88
C ALA A 37 26.17 0.42 -3.22
N LEU A 38 25.46 0.35 -4.35
CA LEU A 38 26.05 0.53 -5.67
C LEU A 38 26.10 2.02 -6.03
N MET A 39 27.32 2.57 -6.05
CA MET A 39 27.55 3.94 -6.50
C MET A 39 27.63 4.01 -8.04
N PRO A 40 26.82 4.84 -8.72
CA PRO A 40 26.91 5.03 -10.17
C PRO A 40 28.31 5.47 -10.61
N SER A 41 28.83 4.84 -11.65
CA SER A 41 30.11 5.20 -12.26
C SER A 41 30.12 4.77 -13.74
N PRO A 42 30.81 5.51 -14.64
CA PRO A 42 31.02 5.10 -16.03
C PRO A 42 31.74 3.76 -16.16
N ALA A 43 32.47 3.32 -15.12
CA ALA A 43 33.22 2.07 -15.13
C ALA A 43 32.39 0.81 -14.79
N ILE A 44 31.12 0.95 -14.40
CA ILE A 44 30.26 -0.20 -14.10
C ILE A 44 30.01 -0.99 -15.39
N LYS A 45 30.40 -2.27 -15.39
CA LYS A 45 30.18 -3.20 -16.52
C LYS A 45 28.98 -4.10 -16.33
N ASN A 46 28.70 -4.50 -15.10
CA ASN A 46 27.60 -5.39 -14.74
C ASN A 46 26.55 -4.57 -14.00
N LEU A 47 25.43 -4.30 -14.67
CA LEU A 47 24.32 -3.57 -14.09
C LEU A 47 23.37 -4.55 -13.39
N PRO A 48 22.68 -4.11 -12.31
CA PRO A 48 21.57 -4.87 -11.76
C PRO A 48 20.48 -5.11 -12.82
N PRO A 49 19.57 -6.08 -12.61
CA PRO A 49 18.42 -6.30 -13.49
C PRO A 49 17.62 -5.01 -13.74
N ASN A 50 17.03 -4.89 -14.93
CA ASN A 50 16.19 -3.74 -15.33
C ASN A 50 16.83 -2.37 -15.10
N THR A 51 18.15 -2.27 -15.22
CA THR A 51 18.91 -1.04 -14.97
C THR A 51 19.64 -0.59 -16.21
N VAL A 52 19.59 0.72 -16.49
CA VAL A 52 20.43 1.35 -17.52
C VAL A 52 21.28 2.45 -16.90
N GLN A 53 22.48 2.66 -17.45
CA GLN A 53 23.24 3.86 -17.13
C GLN A 53 22.59 5.08 -17.78
N ALA A 54 22.61 6.19 -17.05
CA ALA A 54 22.16 7.49 -17.52
C ALA A 54 23.21 8.56 -17.16
N ASN A 55 23.04 9.77 -17.68
CA ASN A 55 23.89 10.94 -17.38
C ASN A 55 25.39 10.63 -17.53
N GLN A 56 25.77 10.05 -18.69
CA GLN A 56 27.16 9.69 -19.01
C GLN A 56 27.81 8.77 -17.95
N GLY A 57 27.02 7.91 -17.27
CA GLY A 57 27.50 6.96 -16.26
C GLY A 57 27.46 7.48 -14.82
N THR A 58 27.02 8.71 -14.59
CA THR A 58 26.87 9.29 -13.23
C THR A 58 25.52 8.96 -12.57
N ALA A 59 24.61 8.30 -13.29
CA ALA A 59 23.33 7.85 -12.75
C ALA A 59 23.00 6.42 -13.18
N LEU A 60 22.28 5.71 -12.32
CA LEU A 60 21.62 4.45 -12.64
C LEU A 60 20.11 4.70 -12.68
N LYS A 61 19.47 4.32 -13.79
CA LYS A 61 18.02 4.38 -13.96
C LYS A 61 17.47 2.96 -13.87
N TYR A 62 16.82 2.66 -12.76
CA TYR A 62 16.02 1.45 -12.60
C TYR A 62 14.69 1.65 -13.34
N LEU A 63 14.44 0.81 -14.33
CA LEU A 63 13.26 0.87 -15.18
C LEU A 63 12.09 0.16 -14.53
N ASP A 64 10.89 0.65 -14.79
CA ASP A 64 9.62 -0.01 -14.49
C ASP A 64 9.48 -0.45 -13.01
N VAL A 65 9.95 0.40 -12.08
CA VAL A 65 9.90 0.14 -10.63
C VAL A 65 8.48 0.02 -10.06
N THR A 66 7.48 0.44 -10.83
CA THR A 66 6.05 0.18 -10.61
C THR A 66 5.29 0.42 -11.92
N ASN A 67 4.06 -0.08 -12.03
CA ASN A 67 3.18 0.13 -13.18
C ASN A 67 1.87 0.78 -12.75
N MET A 68 1.58 1.96 -13.32
CA MET A 68 0.32 2.65 -13.09
C MET A 68 -0.79 2.02 -13.94
N LYS A 69 -1.88 1.56 -13.32
CA LYS A 69 -3.01 0.96 -14.04
C LYS A 69 -4.23 1.88 -14.00
N ASN A 70 -4.91 2.01 -15.14
CA ASN A 70 -6.14 2.79 -15.30
C ASN A 70 -7.22 1.91 -15.94
N PHE A 71 -8.25 1.58 -15.17
CA PHE A 71 -9.37 0.75 -15.60
C PHE A 71 -10.68 1.52 -15.73
N TYR A 72 -10.67 2.85 -15.56
CA TYR A 72 -11.89 3.66 -15.58
C TYR A 72 -12.64 3.64 -16.93
N GLY A 73 -11.99 3.21 -18.02
CA GLY A 73 -12.68 2.94 -19.29
C GLY A 73 -13.75 1.86 -19.21
N SER A 74 -13.69 1.00 -18.18
CA SER A 74 -14.71 -0.01 -17.88
C SER A 74 -15.67 0.40 -16.75
N ALA A 75 -15.53 1.61 -16.20
CA ALA A 75 -16.36 2.06 -15.08
C ALA A 75 -17.79 2.41 -15.52
N PRO A 76 -18.83 2.13 -14.71
CA PRO A 76 -20.23 2.38 -15.07
C PRO A 76 -20.56 3.83 -15.45
N SER A 77 -19.90 4.81 -14.83
CA SER A 77 -20.13 6.24 -15.12
C SER A 77 -19.71 6.65 -16.52
N GLN A 78 -18.83 5.87 -17.17
CA GLN A 78 -18.18 6.21 -18.45
C GLN A 78 -17.41 7.54 -18.40
N ARG A 79 -17.11 8.06 -17.20
CA ARG A 79 -16.34 9.29 -17.02
C ARG A 79 -14.86 8.99 -17.16
N VAL A 80 -14.21 9.74 -18.05
CA VAL A 80 -12.77 9.66 -18.28
C VAL A 80 -12.02 10.02 -17.00
N ALA A 81 -11.05 9.19 -16.62
CA ALA A 81 -10.13 9.46 -15.52
C ALA A 81 -8.91 10.24 -15.99
N ASN A 82 -8.33 11.01 -15.07
CA ASN A 82 -7.05 11.68 -15.25
C ASN A 82 -6.04 11.11 -14.26
N ALA A 83 -4.76 11.10 -14.65
CA ALA A 83 -3.70 10.93 -13.68
C ALA A 83 -3.71 12.15 -12.74
N VAL A 84 -3.78 11.89 -11.45
CA VAL A 84 -3.76 12.91 -10.40
C VAL A 84 -2.57 12.66 -9.48
N MET A 85 -1.96 13.77 -9.04
CA MET A 85 -0.87 13.77 -8.07
C MET A 85 -1.26 14.69 -6.93
N ASN A 86 -1.33 14.15 -5.72
CA ASN A 86 -1.75 14.87 -4.53
C ASN A 86 -0.65 14.86 -3.48
N MET A 87 -0.71 15.81 -2.54
CA MET A 87 0.16 15.85 -1.36
C MET A 87 -0.65 15.43 -0.14
N PHE A 88 -0.15 14.44 0.59
CA PHE A 88 -0.72 14.01 1.86
C PHE A 88 0.27 14.34 2.97
N VAL A 89 -0.11 15.20 3.90
CA VAL A 89 0.69 15.53 5.08
C VAL A 89 0.10 14.77 6.26
N CYS A 90 0.78 13.71 6.68
CA CYS A 90 0.24 12.72 7.62
C CYS A 90 0.92 12.83 8.98
N SER A 91 0.16 13.23 10.01
CA SER A 91 0.61 13.19 11.40
C SER A 91 0.67 11.76 11.96
N PRO A 92 1.56 11.48 12.93
CA PRO A 92 1.56 10.21 13.64
C PRO A 92 0.21 9.85 14.25
N ARG A 93 -0.21 8.60 14.08
CA ARG A 93 -1.43 8.04 14.66
C ARG A 93 -1.17 7.66 16.12
N SER A 94 -2.16 7.92 16.99
CA SER A 94 -2.12 7.50 18.38
C SER A 94 -2.17 5.97 18.47
N LEU A 95 -1.30 5.41 19.30
CA LEU A 95 -1.25 3.97 19.59
C LEU A 95 -1.87 3.69 20.95
N LEU A 96 -2.61 2.59 21.05
CA LEU A 96 -3.03 2.04 22.33
C LEU A 96 -1.80 1.49 23.07
N PRO A 97 -1.78 1.57 24.42
CA PRO A 97 -0.67 1.05 25.20
C PRO A 97 -0.57 -0.47 25.10
N SER A 98 0.65 -1.00 25.24
CA SER A 98 0.92 -2.43 25.40
C SER A 98 1.65 -2.68 26.72
N HIS A 99 1.40 -3.83 27.33
CA HIS A 99 2.13 -4.28 28.52
C HIS A 99 3.46 -4.97 28.18
N ASP A 100 3.69 -5.31 26.91
CA ASP A 100 4.96 -5.86 26.43
C ASP A 100 5.97 -4.73 26.18
N SER A 101 7.13 -4.80 26.84
CA SER A 101 8.19 -3.80 26.76
C SER A 101 8.86 -3.68 25.38
N ASN A 102 8.66 -4.67 24.51
CA ASN A 102 9.14 -4.68 23.12
C ASN A 102 8.15 -4.05 22.14
N ILE A 103 6.90 -3.84 22.56
CA ILE A 103 5.84 -3.25 21.74
C ILE A 103 5.75 -1.75 22.04
N GLY A 104 5.91 -0.92 21.00
CA GLY A 104 5.76 0.53 21.10
C GLY A 104 4.31 0.96 21.26
N GLY A 105 3.38 0.15 20.76
CA GLY A 105 1.94 0.31 20.97
C GLY A 105 1.14 -0.56 19.99
N LEU A 106 -0.18 -0.46 20.08
CA LEU A 106 -1.12 -1.15 19.19
C LEU A 106 -1.90 -0.12 18.36
N PHE A 107 -1.88 -0.28 17.04
CA PHE A 107 -2.68 0.54 16.14
C PHE A 107 -4.03 -0.15 15.88
N PRO A 108 -5.17 0.45 16.28
CA PRO A 108 -6.49 -0.12 15.99
C PRO A 108 -6.85 0.13 14.52
N VAL A 109 -7.15 -0.95 13.79
CA VAL A 109 -7.65 -0.88 12.42
C VAL A 109 -9.17 -0.77 12.47
N THR A 110 -9.69 0.40 12.10
CA THR A 110 -11.14 0.69 12.11
C THR A 110 -11.73 0.84 10.71
N ILE A 111 -10.89 0.94 9.69
CA ILE A 111 -11.30 1.17 8.31
C ILE A 111 -10.25 0.59 7.36
N LEU A 112 -10.73 -0.02 6.28
CA LEU A 112 -9.95 -0.30 5.07
C LEU A 112 -10.63 0.36 3.88
N GLU A 113 -9.84 0.79 2.92
CA GLU A 113 -10.30 1.36 1.66
C GLU A 113 -9.71 0.62 0.46
N ARG A 114 -10.31 0.78 -0.71
CA ARG A 114 -9.73 0.33 -1.98
C ARG A 114 -10.06 1.30 -3.11
N HIS A 115 -9.19 1.29 -4.12
CA HIS A 115 -9.36 2.00 -5.39
C HIS A 115 -9.58 0.98 -6.51
N PRO A 116 -10.83 0.61 -6.84
CA PRO A 116 -11.12 -0.53 -7.71
C PRO A 116 -10.62 -0.36 -9.15
N PHE A 117 -10.55 0.88 -9.66
CA PHE A 117 -10.20 1.15 -11.06
C PHE A 117 -8.78 1.68 -11.27
N THR A 118 -7.95 1.76 -10.24
CA THR A 118 -6.58 2.30 -10.37
C THR A 118 -5.63 1.72 -9.35
N THR A 119 -4.36 1.65 -9.70
CA THR A 119 -3.30 1.59 -8.68
C THR A 119 -3.21 2.92 -7.93
N GLN A 120 -2.70 2.88 -6.70
CA GLN A 120 -2.40 4.09 -5.94
C GLN A 120 -1.01 3.98 -5.33
N THR A 121 -0.17 4.97 -5.62
CA THR A 121 1.23 5.00 -5.17
C THR A 121 1.44 6.09 -4.12
N PHE A 122 1.96 5.72 -2.96
CA PHE A 122 2.42 6.65 -1.92
C PHE A 122 3.94 6.72 -1.90
N ILE A 123 4.49 7.92 -2.07
CA ILE A 123 5.92 8.19 -2.13
C ILE A 123 6.29 9.11 -0.95
N PRO A 124 6.94 8.60 0.11
CA PRO A 124 7.37 9.44 1.21
C PRO A 124 8.44 10.43 0.75
N LEU A 125 8.35 11.67 1.23
CA LEU A 125 9.34 12.71 1.02
C LEU A 125 10.11 13.00 2.31
N GLY A 126 11.41 13.24 2.18
CA GLY A 126 12.22 13.80 3.26
C GLY A 126 12.46 12.86 4.45
N ILE A 127 12.37 11.53 4.24
CA ILE A 127 12.74 10.53 5.25
C ILE A 127 13.94 9.75 4.78
N SER A 128 15.05 9.91 5.49
CA SER A 128 16.19 9.03 5.34
C SER A 128 15.92 7.68 6.02
N PRO A 129 16.43 6.55 5.49
CA PRO A 129 16.44 5.28 6.23
C PRO A 129 17.04 5.41 7.63
N SER A 130 17.94 6.37 7.88
CA SER A 130 18.52 6.62 9.21
C SER A 130 17.53 7.18 10.23
N GLU A 131 16.36 7.66 9.79
CA GLU A 131 15.32 8.27 10.64
C GLU A 131 14.20 7.30 11.00
N HIS A 132 14.33 6.01 10.64
CA HIS A 132 13.34 4.97 10.94
C HIS A 132 13.04 4.79 12.45
N GLU A 133 13.95 5.28 13.31
CA GLU A 133 13.78 5.31 14.76
C GLU A 133 12.81 6.39 15.25
N ASP A 134 12.68 7.47 14.49
CA ASP A 134 11.86 8.63 14.83
C ASP A 134 10.52 8.62 14.09
N VAL A 135 10.49 8.07 12.88
CA VAL A 135 9.27 7.97 12.08
C VAL A 135 9.33 6.80 11.11
N CYS A 136 8.20 6.11 11.00
CA CYS A 136 7.94 5.12 9.95
C CYS A 136 6.45 5.14 9.63
N TYR A 137 6.03 4.33 8.67
CA TYR A 137 4.62 4.17 8.38
C TYR A 137 4.24 2.70 8.21
N LEU A 138 2.99 2.38 8.55
CA LEU A 138 2.43 1.05 8.39
C LEU A 138 1.78 0.93 7.02
N VAL A 139 1.93 -0.25 6.44
CA VAL A 139 1.19 -0.71 5.27
C VAL A 139 0.32 -1.86 5.73
N VAL A 140 -0.97 -1.63 5.86
CA VAL A 140 -1.94 -2.64 6.31
C VAL A 140 -2.81 -2.99 5.12
N VAL A 141 -2.87 -4.27 4.76
CA VAL A 141 -3.54 -4.76 3.54
C VAL A 141 -4.34 -6.02 3.82
N ALA A 142 -5.40 -6.25 3.05
CA ALA A 142 -6.17 -7.47 3.09
C ALA A 142 -6.50 -7.95 1.67
N PRO A 143 -6.53 -9.27 1.42
CA PRO A 143 -7.08 -9.78 0.18
C PRO A 143 -8.61 -9.60 0.18
N SER A 144 -9.24 -9.76 -0.99
CA SER A 144 -10.70 -9.78 -1.09
C SER A 144 -11.26 -11.17 -0.80
N LEU A 145 -12.43 -11.21 -0.15
CA LEU A 145 -13.29 -12.38 -0.09
C LEU A 145 -13.86 -12.72 -1.47
N THR A 146 -14.42 -13.92 -1.61
CA THR A 146 -15.27 -14.22 -2.76
C THR A 146 -16.48 -13.28 -2.77
N PRO A 147 -16.89 -12.73 -3.93
CA PRO A 147 -18.05 -11.87 -4.02
C PRO A 147 -19.33 -12.49 -3.46
N SER A 148 -20.18 -11.66 -2.89
CA SER A 148 -21.42 -12.04 -2.19
C SER A 148 -22.58 -11.09 -2.56
N SER A 149 -23.74 -11.25 -1.91
CA SER A 149 -24.84 -10.29 -2.04
C SER A 149 -24.55 -8.95 -1.35
N MET A 150 -23.61 -8.92 -0.38
CA MET A 150 -23.26 -7.71 0.37
C MET A 150 -22.48 -6.69 -0.47
N ASP A 151 -21.82 -7.16 -1.52
CA ASP A 151 -20.95 -6.37 -2.41
C ASP A 151 -21.49 -6.25 -3.83
N GLU A 152 -22.72 -6.70 -4.08
CA GLU A 152 -23.33 -6.76 -5.43
C GLU A 152 -23.39 -5.39 -6.12
N THR A 153 -23.54 -4.31 -5.35
CA THR A 153 -23.63 -2.94 -5.85
C THR A 153 -22.28 -2.26 -6.06
N LEU A 154 -21.17 -2.89 -5.65
CA LEU A 154 -19.84 -2.29 -5.73
C LEU A 154 -19.28 -2.42 -7.16
N PRO A 155 -19.03 -1.30 -7.86
CA PRO A 155 -18.44 -1.34 -9.19
C PRO A 155 -16.99 -1.78 -9.11
N VAL A 156 -16.59 -2.63 -10.06
CA VAL A 156 -15.21 -3.07 -10.29
C VAL A 156 -14.96 -3.18 -11.79
N PRO A 157 -13.69 -3.20 -12.23
CA PRO A 157 -13.38 -3.33 -13.65
C PRO A 157 -13.98 -4.58 -14.28
N VAL A 158 -14.63 -4.40 -15.43
CA VAL A 158 -15.04 -5.51 -16.31
C VAL A 158 -13.95 -5.70 -17.34
N LEU A 159 -13.10 -6.71 -17.12
CA LEU A 159 -12.06 -7.06 -18.08
C LEU A 159 -12.70 -7.77 -19.28
N SER A 160 -12.47 -7.26 -20.49
CA SER A 160 -12.96 -7.92 -21.70
C SER A 160 -12.17 -9.22 -21.96
N PRO A 161 -12.80 -10.30 -22.48
CA PRO A 161 -12.12 -11.56 -22.75
C PRO A 161 -11.00 -11.48 -23.83
N GLN A 162 -10.78 -10.33 -24.45
CA GLN A 162 -10.02 -10.19 -25.71
C GLN A 162 -8.62 -9.59 -25.53
N THR A 163 -8.23 -9.18 -24.32
CA THR A 163 -6.89 -8.62 -24.04
C THR A 163 -5.97 -9.57 -23.28
N SER A 164 -6.36 -10.82 -23.02
CA SER A 164 -5.50 -11.80 -22.35
C SER A 164 -4.52 -12.48 -23.33
N THR A 165 -3.56 -11.74 -23.86
CA THR A 165 -2.42 -12.35 -24.58
C THR A 165 -1.14 -12.43 -23.73
N SER A 166 -1.20 -12.10 -22.43
CA SER A 166 -0.12 -12.40 -21.49
C SER A 166 -0.70 -12.98 -20.20
N TYR A 167 -0.45 -14.27 -19.97
CA TYR A 167 -0.68 -14.97 -18.72
C TYR A 167 0.34 -14.54 -17.65
N SER A 168 0.31 -13.28 -17.22
CA SER A 168 0.90 -12.91 -15.93
C SER A 168 -0.23 -12.91 -14.89
N ASP A 169 0.00 -13.53 -13.72
CA ASP A 169 -0.93 -13.44 -12.58
C ASP A 169 -1.16 -11.99 -12.13
N GLU A 170 -0.34 -11.03 -12.60
CA GLU A 170 -0.45 -9.59 -12.35
C GLU A 170 -1.72 -8.92 -12.89
N ASP A 171 -2.44 -9.54 -13.83
CA ASP A 171 -3.68 -8.97 -14.39
C ASP A 171 -4.97 -9.59 -13.79
N LYS A 172 -4.85 -10.43 -12.73
CA LYS A 172 -6.02 -10.87 -11.95
C LYS A 172 -6.40 -9.81 -10.92
N LEU A 173 -7.45 -9.06 -11.21
CA LEU A 173 -8.00 -8.08 -10.27
C LEU A 173 -8.72 -8.77 -9.08
N PRO A 174 -8.69 -8.19 -7.87
CA PRO A 174 -9.33 -8.76 -6.68
C PRO A 174 -10.86 -8.93 -6.77
N GLY A 175 -11.49 -8.30 -7.75
CA GLY A 175 -12.94 -8.30 -7.90
C GLY A 175 -13.65 -7.48 -6.81
N ARG A 176 -14.95 -7.70 -6.65
CA ARG A 176 -15.80 -6.85 -5.80
C ARG A 176 -15.88 -7.26 -4.33
N GLY A 177 -15.35 -8.42 -3.95
CA GLY A 177 -15.48 -8.94 -2.58
C GLY A 177 -14.92 -8.00 -1.51
N LEU A 178 -15.58 -8.01 -0.34
CA LEU A 178 -15.19 -7.28 0.88
C LEU A 178 -13.81 -7.73 1.40
N PRO A 179 -13.14 -6.96 2.28
CA PRO A 179 -11.82 -7.35 2.79
C PRO A 179 -11.91 -8.64 3.62
N ASP A 180 -11.00 -9.56 3.35
CA ASP A 180 -10.81 -10.79 4.13
C ASP A 180 -9.94 -10.51 5.35
N LEU A 181 -10.61 -10.18 6.46
CA LEU A 181 -9.97 -9.84 7.73
C LEU A 181 -9.25 -11.05 8.38
N ASP A 182 -9.59 -12.27 7.98
CA ASP A 182 -8.87 -13.48 8.42
C ASP A 182 -7.47 -13.58 7.78
N ARG A 183 -7.24 -12.88 6.65
CA ARG A 183 -5.95 -12.84 5.95
C ARG A 183 -5.32 -11.45 5.86
N ILE A 184 -5.75 -10.50 6.69
CA ILE A 184 -5.11 -9.20 6.83
C ILE A 184 -3.63 -9.33 7.22
N GLN A 185 -2.80 -8.47 6.62
CA GLN A 185 -1.36 -8.38 6.86
C GLN A 185 -0.96 -6.95 7.17
N ALA A 186 0.10 -6.78 7.94
CA ALA A 186 0.66 -5.48 8.26
C ALA A 186 2.18 -5.49 8.09
N PHE A 187 2.69 -4.44 7.47
CA PHE A 187 4.10 -4.23 7.20
C PHE A 187 4.54 -2.90 7.78
N LEU A 188 5.82 -2.83 8.14
CA LEU A 188 6.48 -1.64 8.62
C LEU A 188 7.47 -1.18 7.56
N ALA A 189 7.19 -0.02 6.96
CA ALA A 189 8.05 0.59 5.96
C ALA A 189 9.08 1.51 6.62
N ASN A 190 10.35 1.39 6.22
CA ASN A 190 11.47 2.10 6.85
C ASN A 190 11.63 3.57 6.39
N GLY A 191 10.62 4.14 5.73
CA GLY A 191 10.59 5.53 5.25
C GLY A 191 11.29 5.78 3.91
N SER A 192 12.19 4.88 3.47
CA SER A 192 12.85 4.95 2.15
C SER A 192 12.18 4.10 1.08
N GLN A 193 11.04 3.52 1.44
CA GLN A 193 10.22 2.68 0.58
C GLN A 193 8.98 3.47 0.23
N ALA A 194 8.63 3.51 -1.05
CA ALA A 194 7.31 3.88 -1.53
C ALA A 194 6.50 2.60 -1.78
N VAL A 195 5.18 2.70 -1.77
CA VAL A 195 4.29 1.57 -2.07
C VAL A 195 3.33 1.93 -3.18
N THR A 196 3.11 1.00 -4.10
CA THR A 196 1.98 1.03 -5.04
C THR A 196 1.03 -0.09 -4.66
N TYR A 197 -0.17 0.26 -4.21
CA TYR A 197 -1.26 -0.70 -4.09
C TYR A 197 -1.78 -1.07 -5.48
N GLY A 198 -1.99 -2.36 -5.71
CA GLY A 198 -2.70 -2.88 -6.88
C GLY A 198 -4.12 -2.34 -6.96
N ALA A 199 -4.67 -2.27 -8.18
CA ALA A 199 -6.06 -1.89 -8.38
C ALA A 199 -7.00 -2.84 -7.62
N GLY A 200 -7.88 -2.29 -6.79
CA GLY A 200 -8.83 -3.02 -5.96
C GLY A 200 -8.26 -3.65 -4.69
N THR A 201 -6.96 -3.52 -4.41
CA THR A 201 -6.36 -3.99 -3.15
C THR A 201 -6.95 -3.24 -1.96
N TRP A 202 -7.48 -3.96 -0.98
CA TRP A 202 -7.90 -3.38 0.29
C TRP A 202 -6.69 -3.02 1.13
N HIS A 203 -6.65 -1.79 1.64
CA HIS A 203 -5.58 -1.26 2.48
C HIS A 203 -6.11 -0.24 3.48
N ALA A 204 -5.41 -0.02 4.60
CA ALA A 204 -5.78 1.05 5.53
C ALA A 204 -5.37 2.43 4.96
N PRO A 205 -6.13 3.50 5.26
CA PRO A 205 -5.66 4.86 5.05
C PRO A 205 -4.28 5.07 5.68
N MET A 206 -3.43 5.91 5.07
CA MET A 206 -2.01 6.01 5.44
C MET A 206 -1.76 6.18 6.95
N VAL A 207 -0.94 5.31 7.52
CA VAL A 207 -0.69 5.22 8.97
C VAL A 207 0.75 5.61 9.29
N VAL A 208 0.98 6.87 9.63
CA VAL A 208 2.28 7.31 10.15
C VAL A 208 2.37 6.95 11.63
N VAL A 209 3.54 6.48 12.09
CA VAL A 209 3.84 6.23 13.50
C VAL A 209 5.21 6.83 13.86
N GLY A 210 5.38 7.26 15.10
CA GLY A 210 6.60 7.93 15.57
C GLY A 210 6.33 9.35 16.08
N LYS A 211 7.29 10.25 15.90
CA LYS A 211 7.32 11.56 16.56
C LYS A 211 7.04 12.75 15.63
N LYS A 212 7.11 12.56 14.31
CA LYS A 212 6.99 13.65 13.33
C LYS A 212 6.10 13.25 12.14
N PRO A 213 5.48 14.21 11.43
CA PRO A 213 4.69 13.91 10.25
C PRO A 213 5.55 13.38 9.10
N ILE A 214 4.88 12.75 8.13
CA ILE A 214 5.44 12.37 6.82
C ILE A 214 4.63 13.04 5.72
N ASP A 215 5.32 13.64 4.77
CA ASP A 215 4.74 14.14 3.53
C ASP A 215 4.81 13.02 2.48
N PHE A 216 3.69 12.75 1.81
CA PHE A 216 3.61 11.79 0.73
C PHE A 216 3.15 12.47 -0.56
N VAL A 217 3.87 12.23 -1.65
CA VAL A 217 3.29 12.39 -2.99
C VAL A 217 2.45 11.15 -3.26
N VAL A 218 1.19 11.36 -3.61
CA VAL A 218 0.23 10.30 -3.92
C VAL A 218 -0.14 10.36 -5.38
N VAL A 219 0.06 9.27 -6.11
CA VAL A 219 -0.21 9.19 -7.54
C VAL A 219 -1.26 8.12 -7.81
N GLN A 220 -2.31 8.47 -8.54
CA GLN A 220 -3.37 7.54 -8.96
C GLN A 220 -4.11 8.09 -10.19
N PHE A 221 -5.04 7.33 -10.74
CA PHE A 221 -6.07 7.87 -11.63
C PHE A 221 -7.34 8.17 -10.83
N ALA A 222 -8.04 9.24 -11.18
CA ALA A 222 -9.34 9.56 -10.62
C ALA A 222 -10.27 10.12 -11.70
N ASN A 223 -11.54 9.76 -11.64
CA ASN A 223 -12.57 10.33 -12.50
C ASN A 223 -13.54 11.26 -11.75
N GLY A 224 -13.45 11.35 -10.42
CA GLY A 224 -14.30 12.21 -9.60
C GLY A 224 -15.66 11.60 -9.27
N VAL A 225 -15.88 10.31 -9.52
CA VAL A 225 -17.08 9.57 -9.13
C VAL A 225 -16.76 8.77 -7.88
N GLY A 226 -17.31 9.18 -6.73
CA GLY A 226 -16.90 8.69 -5.41
C GLY A 226 -16.76 7.16 -5.29
N ILE A 227 -17.78 6.39 -5.66
CA ILE A 227 -17.78 4.91 -5.53
C ILE A 227 -16.82 4.21 -6.51
N GLU A 228 -16.44 4.87 -7.60
CA GLU A 228 -15.47 4.36 -8.57
C GLU A 228 -14.04 4.75 -8.16
N ASP A 229 -13.88 5.94 -7.57
CA ASP A 229 -12.60 6.41 -7.07
C ASP A 229 -12.21 5.69 -5.77
N CYS A 230 -13.10 5.54 -4.79
CA CYS A 230 -12.79 4.95 -3.48
C CYS A 230 -13.99 4.21 -2.86
N GLN A 231 -13.73 3.04 -2.28
CA GLN A 231 -14.69 2.24 -1.54
C GLN A 231 -14.16 1.97 -0.14
N GLU A 232 -14.99 2.15 0.89
CA GLU A 232 -14.58 2.08 2.30
C GLU A 232 -15.33 0.96 3.04
N ALA A 233 -14.60 0.15 3.80
CA ALA A 233 -15.13 -0.84 4.70
C ALA A 233 -14.84 -0.39 6.14
N GLU A 234 -15.89 0.01 6.86
CA GLU A 234 -15.78 0.37 8.28
C GLU A 234 -15.95 -0.88 9.13
N LEU A 235 -15.01 -1.08 10.04
CA LEU A 235 -15.00 -2.19 10.97
C LEU A 235 -15.79 -1.72 12.21
N GLU A 236 -16.88 -2.41 12.55
CA GLU A 236 -17.68 -2.05 13.71
C GLU A 236 -16.83 -2.14 14.99
N ASN A 237 -16.65 -1.01 15.68
CA ASN A 237 -15.81 -0.92 16.86
C ASN A 237 -16.54 -1.51 18.08
N THR A 238 -16.26 -2.77 18.40
CA THR A 238 -16.68 -3.41 19.65
C THR A 238 -15.62 -3.28 20.76
N GLY A 239 -14.47 -2.66 20.46
CA GLY A 239 -13.42 -2.33 21.42
C GLY A 239 -12.36 -3.42 21.60
N LYS A 240 -12.36 -4.47 20.77
CA LYS A 240 -11.39 -5.59 20.80
C LYS A 240 -10.98 -6.11 19.42
N ASP A 241 -11.17 -5.34 18.35
CA ASP A 241 -11.44 -5.95 17.05
C ASP A 241 -10.20 -6.36 16.27
N ILE A 242 -9.47 -5.41 15.68
CA ILE A 242 -8.26 -5.72 14.94
C ILE A 242 -7.19 -4.69 15.29
N CYS A 243 -6.09 -5.16 15.88
CA CYS A 243 -4.97 -4.31 16.26
C CYS A 243 -3.68 -4.76 15.57
N VAL A 244 -2.94 -3.80 15.04
CA VAL A 244 -1.61 -4.01 14.47
C VAL A 244 -0.56 -3.66 15.53
N VAL A 245 0.33 -4.60 15.82
CA VAL A 245 1.46 -4.42 16.73
C VAL A 245 2.50 -3.53 16.07
N VAL A 246 2.76 -2.37 16.68
CA VAL A 246 3.88 -1.50 16.30
C VAL A 246 5.05 -1.80 17.24
N PRO A 247 6.18 -2.30 16.72
CA PRO A 247 7.34 -2.59 17.54
C PRO A 247 7.92 -1.30 18.09
N LYS A 248 8.65 -1.40 19.19
CA LYS A 248 9.40 -0.26 19.72
C LYS A 248 10.51 0.12 18.75
N LEU A 249 10.44 1.34 18.22
CA LEU A 249 11.46 1.89 17.34
C LEU A 249 12.75 2.12 18.14
N SER A 250 13.84 1.41 17.83
CA SER A 250 15.15 1.60 18.49
C SER A 250 16.35 1.13 17.65
N LYS A 251 17.53 1.71 17.89
CA LYS A 251 18.84 1.38 17.26
C LYS A 251 19.24 -0.09 17.32
N ASN A 252 18.87 -0.76 18.41
CA ASN A 252 19.29 -2.12 18.73
C ASN A 252 18.19 -3.15 18.47
N ALA A 253 17.01 -2.72 18.01
CA ALA A 253 16.04 -3.66 17.49
C ALA A 253 16.70 -4.32 16.29
N THR A 254 16.95 -5.63 16.37
CA THR A 254 17.34 -6.40 15.21
C THR A 254 16.09 -6.54 14.36
N TRP A 255 15.83 -5.52 13.52
CA TRP A 255 15.06 -5.72 12.32
C TRP A 255 15.89 -6.72 11.52
N ARG A 256 15.55 -8.01 11.61
CA ARG A 256 16.10 -8.96 10.65
C ARG A 256 15.46 -8.59 9.32
N LEU A 257 16.13 -7.69 8.60
CA LEU A 257 16.04 -7.54 7.15
C LEU A 257 16.57 -8.82 6.50
#